data_AF-A0A3B8Z978-F1
#
_entry.id   AF-A0A3B8Z978-F1
#
_cell.length_a   1.000
_cell.length_b   1.000
_cell.length_c   1.000
_cell.angle_alpha   90.00
_cell.angle_beta   90.00
_cell.angle_gamma   90.00
#
_symmetry.space_group_name_H-M   'P 1'
#
loop_
_entity.id
_entity.type
_entity.pdbx_description
1 polymer ?
#
loop_
_entity_poly.entity_id
_entity_poly.type
_entity_poly.pdbx_seq_one_letter_code
_entity_poly.pdbx_strand_id
1 'polypeptide(L)'
;MAFFGLDQVVSEHEQRYIDALKTIFDKFDSVVRDDVGKPFHRAKAIIEEIGRFLQELSLCVVQTGNAEDAYTLFEVLNDRSLALDDLDLIKNQFYKNFVLKNQVLTERDVDKTLQRLDDQWVDNIFGNQADQKRKLIAYLAIVFIAGDESIVYNRGDGYRRSIQSYLESLSSYSKETIQKHFNIFEACRIIIDSAGVKFKSKELVALENEFDHQSSILKKTITFLMALNQEGVLSGLVNFTLKYIEKKAGDNPTKRTDLSNFSPDAVREEVTAYMSSLLPDEVERQARRVWQISMLSSSADIPRDFSVGLITHNKLSADTTDLRDSGDRDNANIEFMNWLTNWRYQSNHLKVKILFARLISLSPDQAGEQLSRKPIALGVSEVSKLQLDHMEANTPDLSHLEKYFDDEERDVFVQGLGNMMPLPSGDNIRKSNKPMKESFGFFQDAGIGPGHHLYDGALELFEQNSLDGKPTKAFFQKRKEHLMKLFELAVKYQS
;
A
#
# COMPACT_ATOMS: atom_id res chain seq x y z
N MET A 1 60.99 30.46 43.13
CA MET A 1 60.17 31.15 42.10
C MET A 1 58.86 30.40 42.01
N ALA A 2 57.76 31.14 41.94
CA ALA A 2 56.41 30.76 42.34
C ALA A 2 55.81 29.57 41.56
N PHE A 3 55.03 28.76 42.29
CA PHE A 3 53.96 27.93 41.76
C PHE A 3 52.88 28.83 41.13
N PHE A 4 52.59 28.61 39.84
CA PHE A 4 51.35 28.93 39.13
C PHE A 4 51.19 27.75 38.16
N GLY A 5 50.16 26.89 38.20
CA GLY A 5 48.76 27.18 38.43
C GLY A 5 48.02 27.24 37.09
N LEU A 6 47.95 26.11 36.37
CA LEU A 6 47.08 25.90 35.20
C LEU A 6 46.69 24.41 35.13
N ASP A 7 45.90 23.93 36.09
CA ASP A 7 44.96 22.84 35.81
C ASP A 7 43.86 23.45 34.93
N GLN A 8 44.09 23.48 33.62
CA GLN A 8 42.98 23.65 32.68
C GLN A 8 42.09 22.42 32.85
N VAL A 9 40.87 22.61 33.35
CA VAL A 9 39.83 21.59 33.32
C VAL A 9 39.58 21.28 31.86
N VAL A 10 40.24 20.23 31.37
CA VAL A 10 40.08 19.69 30.04
C VAL A 10 38.62 19.22 29.92
N SER A 11 37.88 19.72 28.94
CA SER A 11 36.50 19.28 28.72
C SER A 11 36.48 17.77 28.45
N GLU A 12 35.35 17.09 28.70
CA GLU A 12 35.23 15.65 28.43
C GLU A 12 35.60 15.29 26.98
N HIS A 13 35.32 16.20 26.03
CA HIS A 13 35.72 16.06 24.64
C HIS A 13 37.24 16.15 24.45
N GLU A 14 37.89 17.17 25.02
CA GLU A 14 39.35 17.33 24.93
C GLU A 14 40.09 16.17 25.63
N GLN A 15 39.54 15.62 26.72
CA GLN A 15 40.11 14.47 27.41
C GLN A 15 40.08 13.22 26.52
N ARG A 16 38.98 12.98 25.82
CA ARG A 16 38.87 11.90 24.82
C ARG A 16 39.88 12.05 23.69
N TYR A 17 40.14 13.27 23.22
CA TYR A 17 41.18 13.53 22.22
C TYR A 17 42.58 13.25 22.76
N ILE A 18 42.88 13.64 24.00
CA ILE A 18 44.15 13.35 24.66
C ILE A 18 44.35 11.84 24.82
N ASP A 19 43.32 11.11 25.23
CA ASP A 19 43.39 9.66 25.44
C ASP A 19 43.55 8.91 24.10
N ALA A 20 42.90 9.38 23.03
CA ALA A 20 43.11 8.88 21.69
C ALA A 20 44.55 9.14 21.20
N LEU A 21 45.08 10.34 21.39
CA LEU A 21 46.45 10.69 21.02
C LEU A 21 47.49 9.83 21.76
N LYS A 22 47.28 9.59 23.07
CA LYS A 22 48.12 8.68 23.86
C LYS A 22 48.06 7.26 23.32
N THR A 23 46.86 6.73 23.08
CA THR A 23 46.68 5.38 22.55
C THR A 23 47.36 5.20 21.20
N ILE A 24 47.25 6.20 20.31
CA ILE A 24 47.91 6.21 19.00
C ILE A 24 49.43 6.22 19.17
N PHE A 25 49.95 7.09 20.04
CA PHE A 25 51.38 7.18 20.30
C PHE A 25 51.95 5.88 20.89
N ASP A 26 51.28 5.31 21.89
CA ASP A 26 51.67 4.05 22.53
C ASP A 26 51.67 2.90 21.50
N LYS A 27 50.76 2.95 20.52
CA LYS A 27 50.74 1.98 19.44
C LYS A 27 51.97 2.11 18.53
N PHE A 28 52.36 3.32 18.15
CA PHE A 28 53.59 3.54 17.39
C PHE A 28 54.84 3.14 18.19
N ASP A 29 54.89 3.47 19.48
CA ASP A 29 55.98 3.05 20.37
C ASP A 29 56.09 1.52 20.47
N SER A 30 54.96 0.80 20.47
CA SER A 30 54.94 -0.68 20.48
C SER A 30 55.40 -1.34 19.18
N VAL A 31 55.31 -0.63 18.04
CA VAL A 31 55.66 -1.16 16.71
C VAL A 31 57.16 -1.00 16.43
N VAL A 32 57.80 0.02 17.03
CA VAL A 32 59.25 0.23 16.94
C VAL A 32 59.96 -0.85 17.77
N ARG A 33 60.64 -1.79 17.09
CA ARG A 33 61.34 -2.91 17.73
C ARG A 33 62.50 -2.41 18.61
N ASP A 34 62.69 -3.08 19.76
CA ASP A 34 63.75 -2.83 20.75
C ASP A 34 65.14 -3.14 20.18
N ASP A 35 65.73 -2.20 19.44
CA ASP A 35 67.16 -2.17 19.20
C ASP A 35 67.84 -1.17 20.15
N VAL A 36 68.26 -1.73 21.29
CA VAL A 36 69.37 -1.30 22.16
C VAL A 36 69.37 0.17 22.62
N GLY A 37 68.67 0.41 23.75
CA GLY A 37 69.21 1.16 24.90
C GLY A 37 69.49 2.65 24.78
N LYS A 38 69.08 3.35 23.70
CA LYS A 38 69.28 4.80 23.56
C LYS A 38 67.94 5.54 23.33
N PRO A 39 67.43 6.28 24.34
CA PRO A 39 66.14 6.98 24.27
C PRO A 39 65.97 7.90 23.06
N PHE A 40 67.05 8.55 22.64
CA PHE A 40 67.04 9.45 21.48
C PHE A 40 66.81 8.74 20.14
N HIS A 41 67.37 7.53 19.98
CA HIS A 41 67.18 6.76 18.74
C HIS A 41 65.77 6.18 18.63
N ARG A 42 65.17 5.80 19.76
CA ARG A 42 63.78 5.34 19.83
C ARG A 42 62.81 6.46 19.48
N ALA A 43 62.97 7.65 20.08
CA ALA A 43 62.15 8.82 19.74
C ALA A 43 62.23 9.18 18.25
N LYS A 44 63.43 9.10 17.66
CA LYS A 44 63.63 9.34 16.22
C LYS A 44 62.90 8.30 15.36
N ALA A 45 62.98 7.02 15.71
CA ALA A 45 62.29 5.95 14.99
C ALA A 45 60.76 6.07 15.05
N ILE A 46 60.20 6.47 16.20
CA ILE A 46 58.76 6.73 16.35
C ILE A 46 58.32 7.88 15.45
N ILE A 47 59.08 8.98 15.42
CA ILE A 47 58.78 10.14 14.56
C ILE A 47 58.84 9.76 13.07
N GLU A 48 59.83 8.96 12.67
CA GLU A 48 59.96 8.47 11.30
C GLU A 48 58.79 7.53 10.91
N GLU A 49 58.30 6.71 11.83
CA GLU A 49 57.14 5.84 11.61
C GLU A 49 55.84 6.62 11.49
N ILE A 50 55.61 7.59 12.39
CA ILE A 50 54.48 8.51 12.31
C ILE A 50 54.55 9.29 10.98
N GLY A 51 55.74 9.75 10.60
CA GLY A 51 55.97 10.44 9.34
C GLY A 51 55.61 9.60 8.12
N ARG A 52 56.00 8.32 8.09
CA ARG A 52 55.61 7.37 7.03
C ARG A 52 54.12 7.13 7.00
N PHE A 53 53.51 6.88 8.16
CA PHE A 53 52.07 6.69 8.27
C PHE A 53 51.29 7.90 7.73
N LEU A 54 51.70 9.12 8.08
CA LEU A 54 51.04 10.34 7.60
C LEU A 54 51.22 10.57 6.09
N GLN A 55 52.30 10.07 5.49
CA GLN A 55 52.51 10.13 4.03
C GLN A 55 51.63 9.12 3.27
N GLU A 56 51.28 8.00 3.90
CA GLU A 56 50.39 6.99 3.34
C GLU A 56 48.91 7.32 3.57
N LEU A 57 48.61 8.23 4.50
CA LEU A 57 47.24 8.58 4.88
C LEU A 57 46.61 9.56 3.90
N SER A 58 45.60 9.09 3.16
CA SER A 58 44.76 9.95 2.32
C SER A 58 43.50 10.33 3.08
N LEU A 59 43.41 11.57 3.55
CA LEU A 59 42.23 12.09 4.24
C LEU A 59 41.26 12.73 3.22
N CYS A 60 40.04 12.21 3.14
CA CYS A 60 38.94 12.84 2.42
C CYS A 60 38.03 13.56 3.42
N VAL A 61 37.93 14.88 3.33
CA VAL A 61 37.01 15.67 4.16
C VAL A 61 35.77 16.01 3.33
N VAL A 62 34.62 15.46 3.72
CA VAL A 62 33.33 15.79 3.13
C VAL A 62 32.63 16.79 4.04
N GLN A 63 32.41 18.00 3.53
CA GLN A 63 31.77 19.09 4.27
C GLN A 63 30.42 19.41 3.62
N THR A 64 29.33 19.30 4.37
CA THR A 64 27.97 19.59 3.89
C THR A 64 27.28 20.57 4.83
N GLY A 65 26.34 21.35 4.31
CA GLY A 65 25.51 22.29 5.10
C GLY A 65 24.31 21.64 5.80
N ASN A 66 24.07 20.35 5.58
CA ASN A 66 22.91 19.60 6.08
C ASN A 66 23.39 18.29 6.73
N ALA A 67 23.15 18.16 8.04
CA ALA A 67 23.59 17.00 8.82
C ALA A 67 23.05 15.66 8.29
N GLU A 68 21.85 15.63 7.70
CA GLU A 68 21.29 14.39 7.12
C GLU A 68 22.00 13.97 5.82
N ASP A 69 22.42 14.94 5.00
CA ASP A 69 23.20 14.68 3.80
C ASP A 69 24.62 14.22 4.15
N ALA A 70 25.21 14.80 5.20
CA ALA A 70 26.50 14.36 5.73
C ALA A 70 26.45 12.92 6.24
N TYR A 71 25.38 12.55 6.96
CA TYR A 71 25.18 11.19 7.45
C TYR A 71 24.96 10.18 6.31
N THR A 72 24.13 10.53 5.32
CA THR A 72 23.91 9.69 4.13
C THR A 72 25.20 9.52 3.32
N LEU A 73 25.97 10.60 3.11
CA LEU A 73 27.27 10.55 2.44
C LEU A 73 28.30 9.74 3.23
N PHE A 74 28.34 9.90 4.55
CA PHE A 74 29.24 9.15 5.42
C PHE A 74 28.93 7.65 5.36
N GLU A 75 27.67 7.23 5.44
CA GLU A 75 27.34 5.79 5.33
C GLU A 75 27.57 5.23 3.91
N VAL A 76 27.32 5.99 2.84
CA VAL A 76 27.60 5.57 1.46
C VAL A 76 29.11 5.43 1.20
N LEU A 77 29.94 6.26 1.83
CA LEU A 77 31.39 6.29 1.63
C LEU A 77 32.15 5.31 2.52
N ASN A 78 31.61 4.92 3.69
CA ASN A 78 32.39 4.20 4.69
C ASN A 78 32.52 2.69 4.46
N ASP A 79 31.95 2.09 3.38
CA ASP A 79 32.25 0.67 3.11
C ASP A 79 32.02 0.14 1.67
N ARG A 80 31.29 0.81 0.75
CA ARG A 80 30.87 0.15 -0.51
C ARG A 80 31.01 0.89 -1.83
N SER A 81 31.36 2.18 -1.90
CA SER A 81 31.42 2.95 -3.16
C SER A 81 30.15 2.87 -4.04
N LEU A 82 29.02 2.41 -3.46
CA LEU A 82 27.72 2.21 -4.07
C LEU A 82 26.70 2.92 -3.17
N ALA A 83 25.73 3.62 -3.78
CA ALA A 83 24.64 4.23 -3.03
C ALA A 83 23.89 3.16 -2.23
N LEU A 84 23.75 3.37 -0.92
CA LEU A 84 22.94 2.53 -0.03
C LEU A 84 21.48 2.60 -0.47
N ASP A 85 20.80 1.45 -0.46
CA ASP A 85 19.36 1.37 -0.72
C ASP A 85 18.60 2.04 0.43
N ASP A 86 17.47 2.69 0.15
CA ASP A 86 16.63 3.37 1.15
C ASP A 86 16.21 2.40 2.27
N LEU A 87 16.00 1.13 1.93
CA LEU A 87 15.69 0.07 2.88
C LEU A 87 16.82 -0.23 3.85
N ASP A 88 18.07 -0.22 3.39
CA ASP A 88 19.23 -0.42 4.26
C ASP A 88 19.37 0.75 5.24
N LEU A 89 19.12 1.97 4.77
CA LEU A 89 19.13 3.16 5.63
C LEU A 89 18.02 3.11 6.70
N ILE A 90 16.83 2.60 6.37
CA ILE A 90 15.75 2.37 7.35
C ILE A 90 16.15 1.29 8.35
N LYS A 91 16.71 0.16 7.89
CA LYS A 91 17.21 -0.93 8.74
C LYS A 91 18.24 -0.43 9.76
N ASN A 92 19.18 0.41 9.30
CA ASN A 92 20.24 0.98 10.13
C ASN A 92 19.68 1.84 11.28
N GLN A 93 18.54 2.52 11.11
CA GLN A 93 17.91 3.27 12.20
C GLN A 93 17.50 2.37 13.37
N PHE A 94 16.95 1.18 13.08
CA PHE A 94 16.60 0.20 14.12
C PHE A 94 17.85 -0.34 14.82
N TYR A 95 18.87 -0.74 14.05
CA TYR A 95 20.11 -1.29 14.60
C TYR A 95 20.84 -0.28 15.49
N LYS A 96 21.03 0.94 14.99
CA LYS A 96 21.65 2.04 15.74
C LYS A 96 20.95 2.28 17.07
N ASN A 97 19.62 2.42 17.05
CA ASN A 97 18.86 2.66 18.28
C ASN A 97 18.93 1.49 19.26
N PHE A 98 18.96 0.25 18.75
CA PHE A 98 19.09 -0.94 19.60
C PHE A 98 20.44 -0.99 20.29
N VAL A 99 21.54 -0.77 19.58
CA VAL A 99 22.88 -0.74 20.18
C VAL A 99 22.99 0.40 21.20
N LEU A 100 22.57 1.61 20.84
CA LEU A 100 22.70 2.79 21.71
C LEU A 100 21.89 2.66 23.01
N LYS A 101 20.71 2.04 22.97
CA LYS A 101 19.82 1.88 24.13
C LYS A 101 20.09 0.59 24.93
N ASN A 102 21.03 -0.25 24.52
CA ASN A 102 21.37 -1.52 25.21
C ASN A 102 22.89 -1.71 25.43
N GLN A 103 23.58 -0.67 25.90
CA GLN A 103 25.02 -0.72 26.20
C GLN A 103 25.42 -1.74 27.28
N VAL A 104 24.45 -2.31 27.99
CA VAL A 104 24.65 -3.33 29.04
C VAL A 104 24.74 -4.76 28.47
N LEU A 105 24.27 -4.98 27.23
CA LEU A 105 24.38 -6.28 26.58
C LEU A 105 25.82 -6.55 26.14
N THR A 106 26.20 -7.84 26.10
CA THR A 106 27.50 -8.22 25.52
C THR A 106 27.50 -8.01 24.02
N GLU A 107 28.66 -7.64 23.44
CA GLU A 107 28.83 -7.49 21.99
C GLU A 107 28.33 -8.74 21.24
N ARG A 108 28.67 -9.93 21.75
CA ARG A 108 28.23 -11.21 21.18
C ARG A 108 26.71 -11.36 21.15
N ASP A 109 25.99 -10.88 22.15
CA ASP A 109 24.53 -10.96 22.21
C ASP A 109 23.85 -9.95 21.29
N VAL A 110 24.46 -8.78 21.14
CA VAL A 110 24.05 -7.77 20.16
C VAL A 110 24.22 -8.34 18.75
N ASP A 111 25.41 -8.82 18.41
CA ASP A 111 25.74 -9.35 17.08
C ASP A 111 24.82 -10.52 16.69
N LYS A 112 24.61 -11.48 17.59
CA LYS A 112 23.68 -12.60 17.34
C LYS A 112 22.26 -12.13 17.07
N THR A 113 21.81 -11.09 17.77
CA THR A 113 20.46 -10.55 17.57
C THR A 113 20.38 -9.86 16.21
N LEU A 114 21.35 -9.01 15.88
CA LEU A 114 21.40 -8.28 14.62
C LEU A 114 21.53 -9.22 13.42
N GLN A 115 22.40 -10.23 13.48
CA GLN A 115 22.56 -11.21 12.40
C GLN A 115 21.23 -11.92 12.08
N ARG A 116 20.54 -12.41 13.11
CA ARG A 116 19.25 -13.09 12.95
C ARG A 116 18.19 -12.18 12.32
N LEU A 117 18.21 -10.89 12.65
CA LEU A 117 17.31 -9.89 12.07
C LEU A 117 17.68 -9.57 10.62
N ASP A 118 18.97 -9.54 10.29
CA ASP A 118 19.45 -9.34 8.92
C ASP A 118 19.06 -10.53 8.03
N ASP A 119 19.22 -11.76 8.52
CA ASP A 119 18.76 -12.97 7.85
C ASP A 119 17.24 -12.89 7.57
N GLN A 120 16.43 -12.48 8.56
CA GLN A 120 14.99 -12.28 8.36
C GLN A 120 14.69 -11.18 7.32
N TRP A 121 15.42 -10.05 7.38
CA TRP A 121 15.25 -8.93 6.45
C TRP A 121 15.52 -9.34 5.01
N VAL A 122 16.62 -10.04 4.78
CA VAL A 122 17.08 -10.47 3.45
C VAL A 122 16.28 -11.66 2.97
N ASP A 123 16.03 -12.69 3.76
CA ASP A 123 15.44 -13.95 3.27
C ASP A 123 13.90 -13.92 3.33
N ASN A 124 13.34 -13.40 4.43
CA ASN A 124 11.93 -13.55 4.76
C ASN A 124 11.10 -12.29 4.51
N ILE A 125 11.70 -11.10 4.42
CA ILE A 125 10.95 -9.86 4.20
C ILE A 125 11.14 -9.35 2.75
N PHE A 126 12.37 -9.07 2.34
CA PHE A 126 12.63 -8.38 1.06
C PHE A 126 13.29 -9.25 -0.02
N GLY A 127 13.72 -10.46 0.33
CA GLY A 127 14.43 -11.39 -0.57
C GLY A 127 13.67 -11.71 -1.85
N ASN A 128 14.35 -11.54 -2.98
CA ASN A 128 13.83 -11.81 -4.33
C ASN A 128 12.50 -11.11 -4.67
N GLN A 129 12.14 -10.03 -3.96
CA GLN A 129 10.92 -9.28 -4.22
C GLN A 129 11.14 -8.16 -5.24
N ALA A 130 10.14 -7.91 -6.08
CA ALA A 130 10.14 -6.78 -7.00
C ALA A 130 10.12 -5.44 -6.23
N ASP A 131 10.76 -4.42 -6.79
CA ASP A 131 10.95 -3.12 -6.14
C ASP A 131 9.67 -2.49 -5.58
N GLN A 132 8.59 -2.51 -6.36
CA GLN A 132 7.29 -1.97 -5.95
C GLN A 132 6.70 -2.72 -4.74
N LYS A 133 6.94 -4.02 -4.64
CA LYS A 133 6.50 -4.81 -3.48
C LYS A 133 7.30 -4.46 -2.24
N ARG A 134 8.62 -4.31 -2.38
CA ARG A 134 9.50 -3.88 -1.29
C ARG A 134 9.07 -2.52 -0.74
N LYS A 135 8.79 -1.56 -1.62
CA LYS A 135 8.27 -0.24 -1.25
C LYS A 135 6.93 -0.30 -0.52
N LEU A 136 6.00 -1.13 -0.99
CA LEU A 136 4.70 -1.30 -0.35
C LEU A 136 4.83 -1.93 1.05
N ILE A 137 5.64 -2.98 1.20
CA ILE A 137 5.92 -3.60 2.51
C ILE A 137 6.47 -2.56 3.48
N ALA A 138 7.50 -1.82 3.07
CA ALA A 138 8.12 -0.81 3.92
C ALA A 138 7.15 0.31 4.30
N TYR A 139 6.39 0.82 3.34
CA TYR A 139 5.39 1.86 3.59
C TYR A 139 4.36 1.44 4.63
N LEU A 140 3.73 0.27 4.46
CA LEU A 140 2.68 -0.21 5.37
C LEU A 140 3.23 -0.45 6.79
N ALA A 141 4.40 -1.09 6.90
CA ALA A 141 5.02 -1.38 8.19
C ALA A 141 5.39 -0.10 8.94
N ILE A 142 5.98 0.88 8.25
CA ILE A 142 6.43 2.14 8.87
C ILE A 142 5.24 2.98 9.33
N VAL A 143 4.18 3.08 8.52
CA VAL A 143 2.95 3.78 8.91
C VAL A 143 2.31 3.14 10.14
N PHE A 144 2.37 1.81 10.27
CA PHE A 144 1.87 1.14 11.47
C PHE A 144 2.75 1.36 12.71
N ILE A 145 4.08 1.23 12.56
CA ILE A 145 5.05 1.37 13.66
C ILE A 145 5.08 2.81 14.18
N ALA A 146 5.31 3.78 13.30
CA ALA A 146 5.43 5.18 13.68
C ALA A 146 4.07 5.87 13.91
N GLY A 147 3.00 5.37 13.26
CA GLY A 147 1.69 6.00 13.31
C GLY A 147 1.64 7.37 12.63
N ASP A 148 2.58 7.65 11.73
CA ASP A 148 2.70 8.93 11.04
C ASP A 148 1.81 8.97 9.81
N GLU A 149 0.74 9.76 9.94
CA GLU A 149 -0.26 9.97 8.91
C GLU A 149 0.21 10.87 7.77
N SER A 150 1.35 11.57 7.89
CA SER A 150 1.87 12.45 6.84
C SER A 150 2.67 11.72 5.78
N ILE A 151 3.03 10.46 6.02
CA ILE A 151 3.86 9.68 5.11
C ILE A 151 3.14 9.44 3.78
N VAL A 152 3.80 9.84 2.70
CA VAL A 152 3.38 9.58 1.32
C VAL A 152 4.10 8.35 0.77
N TYR A 153 3.37 7.48 0.08
CA TYR A 153 3.95 6.32 -0.60
C TYR A 153 5.04 6.73 -1.60
N ASN A 154 6.14 5.95 -1.67
CA ASN A 154 7.30 6.16 -2.54
C ASN A 154 8.10 7.47 -2.29
N ARG A 155 8.11 7.99 -1.05
CA ARG A 155 9.01 9.07 -0.61
C ARG A 155 9.98 8.57 0.47
N GLY A 156 11.14 8.05 0.04
CA GLY A 156 12.13 7.38 0.92
C GLY A 156 12.57 8.19 2.15
N ASP A 157 12.80 9.50 1.99
CA ASP A 157 13.21 10.37 3.11
C ASP A 157 12.17 10.48 4.23
N GLY A 158 10.88 10.44 3.88
CA GLY A 158 9.79 10.50 4.85
C GLY A 158 9.78 9.29 5.79
N TYR A 159 10.15 8.12 5.26
CA TYR A 159 10.19 6.87 6.01
C TYR A 159 11.27 6.90 7.10
N ARG A 160 12.47 7.36 6.73
CA ARG A 160 13.62 7.45 7.61
C ARG A 160 13.34 8.41 8.77
N ARG A 161 12.88 9.62 8.46
CA ARG A 161 12.57 10.65 9.48
C ARG A 161 11.50 10.17 10.46
N SER A 162 10.46 9.52 9.95
CA SER A 162 9.35 9.06 10.78
C SER A 162 9.77 7.95 11.74
N ILE A 163 10.52 6.95 11.24
CA ILE A 163 11.08 5.89 12.09
C ILE A 163 12.08 6.45 13.10
N GLN A 164 12.96 7.36 12.69
CA GLN A 164 13.91 7.97 13.61
C GLN A 164 13.20 8.69 14.76
N SER A 165 12.23 9.56 14.46
CA SER A 165 11.42 10.26 15.46
C SER A 165 10.72 9.29 16.42
N TYR A 166 10.13 8.22 15.87
CA TYR A 166 9.52 7.17 16.67
C TYR A 166 10.53 6.47 17.62
N LEU A 167 11.68 6.03 17.11
CA LEU A 167 12.68 5.31 17.91
C LEU A 167 13.34 6.21 18.97
N GLU A 168 13.54 7.48 18.67
CA GLU A 168 14.04 8.48 19.63
C GLU A 168 13.06 8.67 20.79
N SER A 169 11.75 8.60 20.53
CA SER A 169 10.71 8.71 21.57
C SER A 169 10.66 7.54 22.56
N LEU A 170 11.25 6.39 22.21
CA LEU A 170 11.27 5.21 23.08
C LEU A 170 12.30 5.38 24.21
N SER A 171 11.91 5.13 25.45
CA SER A 171 12.86 5.18 26.59
C SER A 171 13.84 4.00 26.59
N SER A 172 13.39 2.82 26.16
CA SER A 172 14.19 1.61 26.02
C SER A 172 13.84 0.89 24.71
N TYR A 173 14.71 -0.01 24.25
CA TYR A 173 14.46 -0.75 23.02
C TYR A 173 14.98 -2.18 23.10
N SER A 174 14.17 -3.09 23.66
CA SER A 174 14.63 -4.44 23.99
C SER A 174 14.76 -5.36 22.77
N LYS A 175 15.32 -6.56 22.98
CA LYS A 175 15.42 -7.63 21.96
C LYS A 175 14.06 -8.01 21.41
N GLU A 176 13.05 -8.05 22.28
CA GLU A 176 11.67 -8.36 21.94
C GLU A 176 11.06 -7.24 21.10
N THR A 177 11.31 -5.97 21.45
CA THR A 177 10.78 -4.83 20.69
C THR A 177 11.36 -4.74 19.29
N ILE A 178 12.69 -4.90 19.12
CA ILE A 178 13.29 -4.91 17.78
C ILE A 178 12.80 -6.11 16.96
N GLN A 179 12.66 -7.28 17.58
CA GLN A 179 12.09 -8.43 16.90
C GLN A 179 10.67 -8.17 16.41
N LYS A 180 9.84 -7.58 17.27
CA LYS A 180 8.46 -7.22 16.93
C LYS A 180 8.39 -6.32 15.71
N HIS A 181 9.29 -5.34 15.60
CA HIS A 181 9.31 -4.44 14.44
C HIS A 181 9.60 -5.20 13.14
N PHE A 182 10.60 -6.09 13.11
CA PHE A 182 10.91 -6.89 11.92
C PHE A 182 9.77 -7.87 11.58
N ASN A 183 9.16 -8.46 12.60
CA ASN A 183 7.96 -9.28 12.45
C ASN A 183 6.77 -8.52 11.84
N ILE A 184 6.60 -7.22 12.14
CA ILE A 184 5.58 -6.37 11.50
C ILE A 184 5.86 -6.20 10.00
N PHE A 185 7.11 -5.99 9.59
CA PHE A 185 7.44 -5.94 8.16
C PHE A 185 7.09 -7.26 7.45
N GLU A 186 7.38 -8.40 8.09
CA GLU A 186 6.99 -9.72 7.56
C GLU A 186 5.47 -9.91 7.54
N ALA A 187 4.75 -9.44 8.56
CA ALA A 187 3.29 -9.45 8.59
C ALA A 187 2.68 -8.66 7.41
N CYS A 188 3.23 -7.49 7.09
CA CYS A 188 2.83 -6.73 5.90
C CYS A 188 3.08 -7.51 4.60
N ARG A 189 4.24 -8.18 4.47
CA ARG A 189 4.52 -9.06 3.32
C ARG A 189 3.45 -10.16 3.21
N ILE A 190 3.15 -10.83 4.32
CA ILE A 190 2.15 -11.91 4.38
C ILE A 190 0.77 -11.39 3.92
N ILE A 191 0.32 -10.23 4.39
CA ILE A 191 -0.95 -9.62 3.97
C ILE A 191 -0.97 -9.37 2.45
N ILE A 192 0.10 -8.78 1.90
CA ILE A 192 0.21 -8.50 0.46
C ILE A 192 0.16 -9.79 -0.36
N ASP A 193 0.88 -10.82 0.08
CA ASP A 193 0.96 -12.12 -0.60
C ASP A 193 -0.35 -12.89 -0.54
N SER A 194 -0.97 -13.00 0.65
CA SER A 194 -2.25 -13.68 0.83
C SER A 194 -3.39 -12.98 0.10
N ALA A 195 -3.35 -11.65 -0.03
CA ALA A 195 -4.32 -10.91 -0.84
C ALA A 195 -4.12 -11.12 -2.35
N GLY A 196 -2.97 -11.65 -2.79
CA GLY A 196 -2.64 -11.85 -4.20
C GLY A 196 -2.37 -10.55 -4.95
N VAL A 197 -1.81 -9.53 -4.27
CA VAL A 197 -1.54 -8.22 -4.87
C VAL A 197 -0.56 -8.37 -6.03
N LYS A 198 -0.96 -7.88 -7.21
CA LYS A 198 -0.07 -7.72 -8.36
C LYS A 198 0.22 -6.24 -8.58
N PHE A 199 1.41 -5.96 -9.10
CA PHE A 199 1.83 -4.61 -9.45
C PHE A 199 1.67 -4.30 -10.94
N LYS A 200 1.52 -5.34 -11.76
CA LYS A 200 1.06 -5.28 -13.15
C LYS A 200 -0.36 -5.85 -13.22
N SER A 201 -1.17 -5.33 -14.13
CA SER A 201 -2.56 -5.78 -14.32
C SER A 201 -3.43 -5.66 -13.06
N LYS A 202 -3.24 -4.59 -12.27
CA LYS A 202 -3.94 -4.37 -10.99
C LYS A 202 -5.48 -4.39 -11.15
N GLU A 203 -5.98 -3.73 -12.19
CA GLU A 203 -7.41 -3.65 -12.50
C GLU A 203 -8.04 -5.03 -12.75
N LEU A 204 -7.30 -5.91 -13.45
CA LEU A 204 -7.74 -7.26 -13.74
C LEU A 204 -7.92 -8.07 -12.45
N VAL A 205 -6.94 -7.98 -11.55
CA VAL A 205 -6.99 -8.68 -10.25
C VAL A 205 -8.15 -8.16 -9.40
N ALA A 206 -8.39 -6.85 -9.38
CA ALA A 206 -9.51 -6.26 -8.65
C ALA A 206 -10.87 -6.80 -9.18
N LEU A 207 -11.05 -6.88 -10.50
CA LEU A 207 -12.27 -7.41 -11.11
C LEU A 207 -12.47 -8.90 -10.81
N GLU A 208 -11.42 -9.71 -10.92
CA GLU A 208 -11.48 -11.14 -10.60
C GLU A 208 -11.90 -11.38 -9.15
N ASN A 209 -11.30 -10.66 -8.20
CA ASN A 209 -11.64 -10.79 -6.79
C ASN A 209 -13.03 -10.23 -6.46
N GLU A 210 -13.45 -9.14 -7.12
CA GLU A 210 -14.80 -8.61 -6.92
C GLU A 210 -15.85 -9.65 -7.31
N PHE A 211 -15.62 -10.35 -8.43
CA PHE A 211 -16.52 -11.35 -8.95
C PHE A 211 -16.46 -12.68 -8.19
N ASP A 212 -15.28 -13.06 -7.69
CA ASP A 212 -15.09 -14.27 -6.90
C ASP A 212 -15.91 -14.25 -5.59
N HIS A 213 -16.65 -15.32 -5.35
CA HIS A 213 -17.51 -15.48 -4.19
C HIS A 213 -16.76 -16.00 -2.97
N GLN A 214 -15.58 -16.60 -3.17
CA GLN A 214 -14.73 -17.11 -2.09
C GLN A 214 -13.80 -16.02 -1.53
N SER A 215 -13.55 -14.96 -2.31
CA SER A 215 -12.75 -13.83 -1.87
C SER A 215 -13.49 -13.01 -0.81
N SER A 216 -12.85 -12.82 0.34
CA SER A 216 -13.41 -12.00 1.42
C SER A 216 -13.48 -10.52 1.04
N ILE A 217 -14.32 -9.74 1.74
CA ILE A 217 -14.36 -8.29 1.51
C ILE A 217 -12.99 -7.64 1.76
N LEU A 218 -12.20 -8.13 2.71
CA LEU A 218 -10.84 -7.63 2.95
C LEU A 218 -9.96 -7.75 1.70
N LYS A 219 -9.96 -8.94 1.08
CA LYS A 219 -9.19 -9.19 -0.14
C LYS A 219 -9.67 -8.33 -1.31
N LYS A 220 -11.00 -8.19 -1.47
CA LYS A 220 -11.61 -7.31 -2.49
C LYS A 220 -11.20 -5.86 -2.27
N THR A 221 -11.24 -5.36 -1.04
CA THR A 221 -10.84 -3.99 -0.71
C THR A 221 -9.36 -3.75 -0.98
N ILE A 222 -8.47 -4.66 -0.56
CA ILE A 222 -7.02 -4.51 -0.79
C ILE A 222 -6.73 -4.43 -2.29
N THR A 223 -7.25 -5.37 -3.08
CA THR A 223 -7.01 -5.41 -4.53
C THR A 223 -7.63 -4.22 -5.26
N PHE A 224 -8.81 -3.77 -4.82
CA PHE A 224 -9.47 -2.56 -5.33
C PHE A 224 -8.64 -1.29 -5.08
N LEU A 225 -8.18 -1.06 -3.85
CA LEU A 225 -7.36 0.11 -3.52
C LEU A 225 -6.02 0.12 -4.27
N MET A 226 -5.41 -1.06 -4.43
CA MET A 226 -4.21 -1.20 -5.25
C MET A 226 -4.48 -0.83 -6.71
N ALA A 227 -5.61 -1.25 -7.28
CA ALA A 227 -5.98 -0.91 -8.65
C ALA A 227 -6.29 0.58 -8.84
N LEU A 228 -6.76 1.28 -7.79
CA LEU A 228 -6.92 2.73 -7.80
C LEU A 228 -5.61 3.52 -7.52
N ASN A 229 -4.49 2.84 -7.24
CA ASN A 229 -3.25 3.47 -6.74
C ASN A 229 -3.50 4.34 -5.49
N GLN A 230 -4.28 3.81 -4.55
CA GLN A 230 -4.62 4.45 -3.29
C GLN A 230 -3.87 3.79 -2.12
N GLU A 231 -2.56 3.66 -2.22
CA GLU A 231 -1.73 3.03 -1.20
C GLU A 231 -1.89 3.71 0.18
N GLY A 232 -2.09 5.03 0.22
CA GLY A 232 -2.34 5.76 1.48
C GLY A 232 -3.73 5.53 2.10
N VAL A 233 -4.69 5.00 1.34
CA VAL A 233 -5.97 4.51 1.90
C VAL A 233 -5.79 3.07 2.40
N LEU A 234 -5.03 2.26 1.64
CA LEU A 234 -4.70 0.89 2.01
C LEU A 234 -3.95 0.82 3.34
N SER A 235 -3.04 1.77 3.62
CA SER A 235 -2.31 1.81 4.89
C SER A 235 -3.21 1.91 6.12
N GLY A 236 -4.29 2.69 6.08
CA GLY A 236 -5.25 2.75 7.19
C GLY A 236 -5.97 1.42 7.43
N LEU A 237 -6.37 0.72 6.36
CA LEU A 237 -6.98 -0.61 6.47
C LEU A 237 -6.00 -1.65 7.02
N VAL A 238 -4.74 -1.61 6.59
CA VAL A 238 -3.69 -2.51 7.06
C VAL A 238 -3.34 -2.22 8.52
N ASN A 239 -3.26 -0.95 8.94
CA ASN A 239 -3.07 -0.56 10.34
C ASN A 239 -4.17 -1.16 11.23
N PHE A 240 -5.43 -0.99 10.85
CA PHE A 240 -6.55 -1.59 11.59
C PHE A 240 -6.42 -3.12 11.66
N THR A 241 -6.11 -3.77 10.54
CA THR A 241 -5.97 -5.24 10.48
C THR A 241 -4.83 -5.75 11.35
N LEU A 242 -3.66 -5.11 11.30
CA LEU A 242 -2.52 -5.45 12.14
C LEU A 242 -2.83 -5.22 13.62
N LYS A 243 -3.53 -4.13 13.95
CA LYS A 243 -3.95 -3.84 15.32
C LYS A 243 -4.92 -4.89 15.85
N TYR A 244 -5.88 -5.30 15.03
CA TYR A 244 -6.80 -6.37 15.36
C TYR A 244 -6.07 -7.69 15.62
N ILE A 245 -5.11 -8.06 14.76
CA ILE A 245 -4.26 -9.26 14.94
C ILE A 245 -3.48 -9.19 16.26
N GLU A 246 -2.87 -8.03 16.57
CA GLU A 246 -2.14 -7.82 17.82
C GLU A 246 -3.04 -8.01 19.05
N LYS A 247 -4.29 -7.53 19.00
CA LYS A 247 -5.22 -7.58 20.13
C LYS A 247 -5.89 -8.94 20.32
N LYS A 248 -6.19 -9.68 19.24
CA LYS A 248 -6.76 -11.04 19.29
C LYS A 248 -5.90 -12.02 20.10
N ALA A 249 -4.61 -11.69 20.28
CA ALA A 249 -3.73 -12.35 21.23
C ALA A 249 -4.31 -12.47 22.67
N GLY A 250 -5.24 -11.59 23.07
CA GLY A 250 -5.89 -11.61 24.38
C GLY A 250 -6.86 -12.78 24.62
N ASP A 251 -7.48 -13.31 23.55
CA ASP A 251 -8.59 -14.28 23.67
C ASP A 251 -8.14 -15.74 23.55
N ASN A 252 -6.91 -15.99 23.08
CA ASN A 252 -6.33 -17.32 22.98
C ASN A 252 -5.06 -17.45 23.86
N PRO A 253 -5.15 -18.05 25.06
CA PRO A 253 -4.04 -18.07 26.01
C PRO A 253 -2.80 -18.81 25.52
N THR A 254 -2.92 -19.74 24.55
CA THR A 254 -1.77 -20.47 23.99
C THR A 254 -1.05 -19.70 22.88
N LYS A 255 -1.73 -18.78 22.17
CA LYS A 255 -1.13 -17.95 21.08
C LYS A 255 -0.83 -16.51 21.51
N ARG A 256 -1.04 -16.18 22.79
CA ARG A 256 -0.99 -14.80 23.32
C ARG A 256 0.35 -14.10 23.09
N THR A 257 1.47 -14.78 23.28
CA THR A 257 2.80 -14.20 23.05
C THR A 257 3.14 -14.11 21.57
N ASP A 258 2.66 -15.07 20.77
CA ASP A 258 3.02 -15.16 19.36
C ASP A 258 2.35 -14.05 18.55
N LEU A 259 1.03 -13.84 18.71
CA LEU A 259 0.30 -12.81 17.97
C LEU A 259 0.65 -11.38 18.45
N SER A 260 0.84 -11.17 19.75
CA SER A 260 1.26 -9.86 20.27
C SER A 260 2.66 -9.45 19.82
N ASN A 261 3.50 -10.42 19.45
CA ASN A 261 4.81 -10.21 18.87
C ASN A 261 4.84 -10.40 17.34
N PHE A 262 3.67 -10.54 16.69
CA PHE A 262 3.55 -10.77 15.24
C PHE A 262 4.37 -11.96 14.71
N SER A 263 4.45 -13.08 15.44
CA SER A 263 5.11 -14.31 14.98
C SER A 263 4.66 -14.66 13.56
N PRO A 264 5.57 -14.80 12.58
CA PRO A 264 5.20 -14.95 11.18
C PRO A 264 4.24 -16.10 10.88
N ASP A 265 4.41 -17.25 11.54
CA ASP A 265 3.55 -18.41 11.32
C ASP A 265 2.13 -18.18 11.84
N ALA A 266 2.00 -17.56 13.02
CA ALA A 266 0.70 -17.22 13.59
C ALA A 266 -0.02 -16.15 12.75
N VAL A 267 0.71 -15.13 12.28
CA VAL A 267 0.16 -14.11 11.37
C VAL A 267 -0.28 -14.76 10.05
N ARG A 268 0.52 -15.66 9.47
CA ARG A 268 0.21 -16.35 8.21
C ARG A 268 -1.07 -17.16 8.32
N GLU A 269 -1.27 -17.88 9.41
CA GLU A 269 -2.48 -18.65 9.67
C GLU A 269 -3.72 -17.73 9.68
N GLU A 270 -3.70 -16.67 10.49
CA GLU A 270 -4.82 -15.73 10.62
C GLU A 270 -5.11 -14.97 9.33
N VAL A 271 -4.09 -14.40 8.70
CA VAL A 271 -4.25 -13.61 7.47
C VAL A 271 -4.78 -14.48 6.33
N THR A 272 -4.31 -15.72 6.18
CA THR A 272 -4.84 -16.63 5.15
C THR A 272 -6.31 -16.93 5.38
N ALA A 273 -6.73 -17.13 6.63
CA ALA A 273 -8.13 -17.30 6.99
C ALA A 273 -8.97 -16.05 6.66
N TYR A 274 -8.45 -14.85 6.95
CA TYR A 274 -9.13 -13.57 6.70
C TYR A 274 -9.32 -13.25 5.21
N MET A 275 -8.47 -13.78 4.32
CA MET A 275 -8.65 -13.60 2.88
C MET A 275 -9.77 -14.47 2.28
N SER A 276 -10.34 -15.38 3.08
CA SER A 276 -11.38 -16.33 2.68
C SER A 276 -12.62 -16.24 3.60
N SER A 277 -13.17 -17.37 4.07
CA SER A 277 -14.49 -17.43 4.72
C SER A 277 -14.50 -17.16 6.23
N LEU A 278 -13.34 -16.95 6.86
CA LEU A 278 -13.22 -16.78 8.33
C LEU A 278 -12.79 -15.36 8.71
N LEU A 279 -13.32 -14.36 7.98
CA LEU A 279 -13.05 -12.96 8.26
C LEU A 279 -13.83 -12.52 9.51
N PRO A 280 -13.17 -11.98 10.55
CA PRO A 280 -13.87 -11.50 11.74
C PRO A 280 -14.76 -10.29 11.44
N ASP A 281 -15.90 -10.20 12.12
CA ASP A 281 -16.93 -9.18 11.89
C ASP A 281 -16.39 -7.74 11.97
N GLU A 282 -15.46 -7.44 12.87
CA GLU A 282 -14.84 -6.11 12.96
C GLU A 282 -14.01 -5.78 11.72
N VAL A 283 -13.18 -6.74 11.27
CA VAL A 283 -12.33 -6.57 10.09
C VAL A 283 -13.17 -6.51 8.82
N GLU A 284 -14.22 -7.33 8.75
CA GLU A 284 -15.22 -7.27 7.70
C GLU A 284 -15.89 -5.89 7.62
N ARG A 285 -16.45 -5.40 8.74
CA ARG A 285 -17.10 -4.08 8.80
C ARG A 285 -16.16 -2.98 8.36
N GLN A 286 -14.92 -2.98 8.86
CA GLN A 286 -13.95 -1.94 8.53
C GLN A 286 -13.51 -2.01 7.06
N ALA A 287 -13.22 -3.19 6.53
CA ALA A 287 -12.86 -3.39 5.12
C ALA A 287 -14.00 -2.99 4.18
N ARG A 288 -15.24 -3.32 4.54
CA ARG A 288 -16.44 -2.92 3.80
C ARG A 288 -16.60 -1.41 3.80
N ARG A 289 -16.37 -0.75 4.93
CA ARG A 289 -16.47 0.71 5.05
C ARG A 289 -15.45 1.42 4.16
N VAL A 290 -14.20 0.95 4.18
CA VAL A 290 -13.12 1.47 3.33
C VAL A 290 -13.44 1.26 1.85
N TRP A 291 -13.96 0.09 1.46
CA TRP A 291 -14.39 -0.16 0.09
C TRP A 291 -15.50 0.80 -0.35
N GLN A 292 -16.53 0.97 0.50
CA GLN A 292 -17.67 1.83 0.20
C GLN A 292 -17.26 3.29 0.02
N ILE A 293 -16.50 3.86 0.96
CA ILE A 293 -16.10 5.27 0.86
C ILE A 293 -15.20 5.49 -0.37
N SER A 294 -14.32 4.54 -0.68
CA SER A 294 -13.44 4.61 -1.85
C SER A 294 -14.21 4.46 -3.17
N MET A 295 -15.31 3.69 -3.19
CA MET A 295 -16.21 3.55 -4.34
C MET A 295 -17.08 4.79 -4.55
N LEU A 296 -17.62 5.34 -3.46
CA LEU A 296 -18.53 6.49 -3.49
C LEU A 296 -17.82 7.79 -3.91
N SER A 297 -16.60 8.02 -3.43
CA SER A 297 -15.86 9.24 -3.75
C SER A 297 -15.32 9.27 -5.17
N SER A 298 -15.16 10.45 -5.74
CA SER A 298 -14.60 10.66 -7.08
C SER A 298 -13.07 10.70 -7.06
N SER A 299 -12.47 11.22 -5.99
CA SER A 299 -11.02 11.28 -5.76
C SER A 299 -10.58 10.40 -4.58
N ALA A 300 -9.29 10.48 -4.22
CA ALA A 300 -8.72 9.81 -3.06
C ALA A 300 -8.85 10.62 -1.76
N ASP A 301 -9.32 11.88 -1.80
CA ASP A 301 -9.23 12.81 -0.68
C ASP A 301 -10.10 12.36 0.51
N ILE A 302 -11.41 12.15 0.30
CA ILE A 302 -12.32 11.68 1.36
C ILE A 302 -11.90 10.28 1.89
N PRO A 303 -11.58 9.28 1.04
CA PRO A 303 -11.05 8.01 1.53
C PRO A 303 -9.74 8.15 2.31
N ARG A 304 -8.88 9.11 1.92
CA ARG A 304 -7.60 9.34 2.60
C ARG A 304 -7.80 9.95 3.98
N ASP A 305 -8.70 10.91 4.14
CA ASP A 305 -9.07 11.49 5.43
C ASP A 305 -9.70 10.44 6.37
N PHE A 306 -10.49 9.53 5.79
CA PHE A 306 -11.00 8.37 6.51
C PHE A 306 -9.85 7.44 6.97
N SER A 307 -8.88 7.20 6.09
CA SER A 307 -7.68 6.40 6.38
C SER A 307 -6.78 7.04 7.44
N VAL A 308 -6.60 8.37 7.45
CA VAL A 308 -5.83 9.09 8.49
C VAL A 308 -6.31 8.68 9.86
N GLY A 309 -7.62 8.79 10.13
CA GLY A 309 -8.15 8.42 11.44
C GLY A 309 -7.98 6.93 11.77
N LEU A 310 -8.00 6.03 10.79
CA LEU A 310 -7.66 4.62 11.06
C LEU A 310 -6.20 4.46 11.48
N ILE A 311 -5.27 5.18 10.84
CA ILE A 311 -3.85 5.18 11.21
C ILE A 311 -3.67 5.71 12.63
N THR A 312 -4.24 6.87 12.94
CA THR A 312 -4.09 7.55 14.24
C THR A 312 -4.54 6.67 15.41
N HIS A 313 -5.68 6.00 15.28
CA HIS A 313 -6.30 5.22 16.36
C HIS A 313 -5.87 3.74 16.38
N ASN A 314 -5.26 3.23 15.30
CA ASN A 314 -4.85 1.83 15.20
C ASN A 314 -3.34 1.67 14.88
N LYS A 315 -2.51 2.64 15.28
CA LYS A 315 -1.05 2.52 15.25
C LYS A 315 -0.55 1.52 16.30
N LEU A 316 0.70 1.10 16.19
CA LEU A 316 1.31 0.14 17.10
C LEU A 316 1.16 0.55 18.57
N SER A 317 1.42 1.82 18.89
CA SER A 317 1.34 2.33 20.27
C SER A 317 -0.09 2.55 20.81
N ALA A 318 -1.14 2.31 20.03
CA ALA A 318 -2.51 2.53 20.47
C ALA A 318 -2.97 1.47 21.50
N ASP A 319 -3.84 1.82 22.42
CA ASP A 319 -4.30 0.89 23.47
C ASP A 319 -5.54 0.09 23.06
N THR A 320 -6.33 0.59 22.11
CA THR A 320 -7.56 -0.05 21.63
C THR A 320 -7.48 -0.33 20.13
N THR A 321 -8.42 -1.14 19.64
CA THR A 321 -8.72 -1.26 18.22
C THR A 321 -10.01 -0.48 17.99
N ASP A 322 -9.90 0.67 17.33
CA ASP A 322 -11.04 1.55 17.15
C ASP A 322 -11.63 1.35 15.75
N LEU A 323 -12.84 0.81 15.74
CA LEU A 323 -13.70 0.81 14.57
C LEU A 323 -14.09 2.25 14.23
N ARG A 324 -14.00 2.58 12.95
CA ARG A 324 -14.43 3.89 12.46
C ARG A 324 -15.71 3.75 11.65
N ASP A 325 -16.84 3.93 12.33
CA ASP A 325 -18.15 3.93 11.69
C ASP A 325 -18.52 5.31 11.10
N SER A 326 -18.09 6.39 11.77
CA SER A 326 -18.29 7.79 11.36
C SER A 326 -17.25 8.22 10.30
N GLY A 327 -17.56 7.87 9.06
CA GLY A 327 -17.08 8.57 7.88
C GLY A 327 -18.21 9.42 7.31
N ASP A 328 -17.86 10.47 6.56
CA ASP A 328 -18.79 11.43 5.95
C ASP A 328 -19.63 10.78 4.84
N ARG A 329 -20.49 9.82 5.23
CA ARG A 329 -21.23 8.93 4.32
C ARG A 329 -22.17 9.72 3.43
N ASP A 330 -22.79 10.73 4.01
CA ASP A 330 -23.77 11.55 3.31
C ASP A 330 -23.07 12.40 2.26
N ASN A 331 -21.93 13.01 2.59
CA ASN A 331 -21.11 13.71 1.59
C ASN A 331 -20.58 12.76 0.52
N ALA A 332 -20.12 11.55 0.88
CA ALA A 332 -19.69 10.55 -0.09
C ALA A 332 -20.84 10.08 -1.01
N ASN A 333 -22.06 9.94 -0.49
CA ASN A 333 -23.25 9.61 -1.29
C ASN A 333 -23.64 10.75 -2.24
N ILE A 334 -23.58 12.01 -1.78
CA ILE A 334 -23.83 13.18 -2.62
C ILE A 334 -22.77 13.25 -3.73
N GLU A 335 -21.50 13.07 -3.38
CA GLU A 335 -20.39 13.02 -4.33
C GLU A 335 -20.59 11.90 -5.35
N PHE A 336 -21.02 10.71 -4.91
CA PHE A 336 -21.30 9.56 -5.76
C PHE A 336 -22.32 9.87 -6.85
N MET A 337 -23.45 10.44 -6.45
CA MET A 337 -24.51 10.83 -7.39
C MET A 337 -24.03 11.93 -8.34
N ASN A 338 -23.24 12.88 -7.84
CA ASN A 338 -22.69 13.95 -8.67
C ASN A 338 -21.71 13.42 -9.73
N TRP A 339 -20.75 12.57 -9.36
CA TRP A 339 -19.79 12.07 -10.35
C TRP A 339 -20.39 11.03 -11.29
N LEU A 340 -21.36 10.22 -10.85
CA LEU A 340 -22.13 9.35 -11.76
C LEU A 340 -22.98 10.17 -12.75
N THR A 341 -23.57 11.27 -12.29
CA THR A 341 -24.33 12.18 -13.17
C THR A 341 -23.41 12.83 -14.20
N ASN A 342 -22.19 13.19 -13.82
CA ASN A 342 -21.24 13.82 -14.73
C ASN A 342 -20.28 12.83 -15.40
N TRP A 343 -20.51 11.53 -15.21
CA TRP A 343 -19.63 10.50 -15.72
C TRP A 343 -19.62 10.48 -17.25
N ARG A 344 -18.41 10.44 -17.80
CA ARG A 344 -18.14 10.22 -19.22
C ARG A 344 -17.17 9.06 -19.37
N TYR A 345 -17.22 8.40 -20.53
CA TYR A 345 -16.29 7.33 -20.89
C TYR A 345 -14.84 7.71 -20.55
N GLN A 346 -14.11 6.75 -19.97
CA GLN A 346 -12.75 6.88 -19.40
C GLN A 346 -12.63 7.60 -18.03
N SER A 347 -13.59 8.44 -17.61
CA SER A 347 -13.59 8.96 -16.23
C SER A 347 -13.90 7.83 -15.25
N ASN A 348 -13.21 7.72 -14.11
CA ASN A 348 -13.48 6.69 -13.07
C ASN A 348 -13.81 5.29 -13.61
N HIS A 349 -13.16 4.90 -14.72
CA HIS A 349 -13.61 3.79 -15.56
C HIS A 349 -13.62 2.45 -14.81
N LEU A 350 -12.59 2.21 -14.00
CA LEU A 350 -12.49 1.02 -13.15
C LEU A 350 -13.66 0.91 -12.16
N LYS A 351 -14.07 2.01 -11.51
CA LYS A 351 -15.15 1.98 -10.51
C LYS A 351 -16.47 1.57 -11.14
N VAL A 352 -16.83 2.16 -12.28
CA VAL A 352 -18.05 1.78 -13.03
C VAL A 352 -17.96 0.33 -13.51
N LYS A 353 -16.79 -0.11 -13.97
CA LYS A 353 -16.55 -1.49 -14.38
C LYS A 353 -16.74 -2.49 -13.23
N ILE A 354 -16.26 -2.17 -12.03
CA ILE A 354 -16.46 -2.96 -10.79
C ILE A 354 -17.94 -3.00 -10.40
N LEU A 355 -18.66 -1.88 -10.49
CA LEU A 355 -20.10 -1.82 -10.21
C LEU A 355 -20.90 -2.69 -11.18
N PHE A 356 -20.56 -2.67 -12.47
CA PHE A 356 -21.13 -3.60 -13.45
C PHE A 356 -20.78 -5.05 -13.14
N ALA A 357 -19.53 -5.36 -12.79
CA ALA A 357 -19.13 -6.72 -12.42
C ALA A 357 -19.96 -7.25 -11.22
N ARG A 358 -20.23 -6.39 -10.23
CA ARG A 358 -21.17 -6.72 -9.13
C ARG A 358 -22.56 -7.02 -9.66
N LEU A 359 -23.13 -6.12 -10.46
CA LEU A 359 -24.48 -6.27 -11.02
C LEU A 359 -24.64 -7.41 -12.02
N ILE A 360 -23.55 -7.93 -12.59
CA ILE A 360 -23.60 -9.18 -13.35
C ILE A 360 -23.93 -10.34 -12.39
N SER A 361 -23.32 -10.40 -11.20
CA SER A 361 -23.58 -11.46 -10.20
C SER A 361 -24.78 -11.21 -9.28
N LEU A 362 -25.31 -9.98 -9.26
CA LEU A 362 -26.35 -9.53 -8.36
C LEU A 362 -27.56 -9.05 -9.14
N SER A 363 -28.75 -9.52 -8.78
CA SER A 363 -30.01 -9.08 -9.38
C SER A 363 -30.89 -8.37 -8.35
N PRO A 364 -31.63 -7.33 -8.76
CA PRO A 364 -32.66 -6.73 -7.91
C PRO A 364 -33.75 -7.76 -7.58
N ASP A 365 -34.33 -7.61 -6.40
CA ASP A 365 -35.56 -8.28 -6.02
C ASP A 365 -36.77 -7.72 -6.80
N GLN A 366 -37.95 -8.30 -6.59
CA GLN A 366 -39.16 -7.87 -7.30
C GLN A 366 -39.57 -6.43 -6.96
N ALA A 367 -39.23 -5.96 -5.75
CA ALA A 367 -39.49 -4.58 -5.32
C ALA A 367 -38.47 -3.58 -5.88
N GLY A 368 -37.30 -4.04 -6.33
CA GLY A 368 -36.21 -3.20 -6.79
C GLY A 368 -35.48 -2.47 -5.66
N GLU A 369 -35.60 -2.97 -4.43
CA GLU A 369 -35.08 -2.32 -3.22
C GLU A 369 -33.81 -3.00 -2.69
N GLN A 370 -33.61 -4.28 -3.01
CA GLN A 370 -32.47 -5.05 -2.56
C GLN A 370 -31.85 -5.87 -3.69
N LEU A 371 -30.56 -6.18 -3.55
CA LEU A 371 -29.86 -7.07 -4.47
C LEU A 371 -29.69 -8.45 -3.84
N SER A 372 -29.89 -9.48 -4.65
CA SER A 372 -29.64 -10.88 -4.30
C SER A 372 -28.73 -11.53 -5.33
N ARG A 373 -27.89 -12.47 -4.91
CA ARG A 373 -27.07 -13.25 -5.84
C ARG A 373 -27.96 -14.15 -6.68
N LYS A 374 -27.72 -14.18 -7.98
CA LYS A 374 -28.30 -15.17 -8.89
C LYS A 374 -27.19 -15.94 -9.60
N PRO A 375 -27.40 -17.24 -9.90
CA PRO A 375 -26.47 -18.00 -10.72
C PRO A 375 -26.31 -17.32 -12.09
N ILE A 376 -25.08 -17.27 -12.58
CA ILE A 376 -24.78 -16.71 -13.91
C ILE A 376 -23.92 -17.70 -14.69
N ALA A 377 -23.99 -17.62 -16.03
CA ALA A 377 -23.21 -18.48 -16.91
C ALA A 377 -21.73 -18.04 -17.04
N LEU A 378 -21.42 -16.77 -16.78
CA LEU A 378 -20.07 -16.22 -16.86
C LEU A 378 -19.19 -16.64 -15.67
N GLY A 379 -18.03 -17.26 -15.97
CA GLY A 379 -17.00 -17.58 -14.99
C GLY A 379 -16.04 -16.42 -14.72
N VAL A 380 -15.26 -16.51 -13.62
CA VAL A 380 -14.27 -15.50 -13.21
C VAL A 380 -13.27 -15.15 -14.33
N SER A 381 -12.84 -16.14 -15.12
CA SER A 381 -11.88 -15.95 -16.23
C SER A 381 -12.42 -15.16 -17.42
N GLU A 382 -13.75 -15.10 -17.59
CA GLU A 382 -14.38 -14.30 -18.63
C GLU A 382 -14.65 -12.87 -18.14
N VAL A 383 -14.90 -12.71 -16.84
CA VAL A 383 -15.07 -11.40 -16.20
C VAL A 383 -13.80 -10.55 -16.28
N SER A 384 -12.63 -11.16 -16.18
CA SER A 384 -11.33 -10.46 -16.34
C SER A 384 -11.12 -9.87 -17.73
N LYS A 385 -11.82 -10.39 -18.75
CA LYS A 385 -11.78 -9.91 -20.14
C LYS A 385 -12.89 -8.92 -20.48
N LEU A 386 -13.80 -8.62 -19.55
CA LEU A 386 -14.85 -7.64 -19.79
C LEU A 386 -14.23 -6.28 -20.11
N GLN A 387 -14.77 -5.62 -21.11
CA GLN A 387 -14.51 -4.24 -21.46
C GLN A 387 -15.82 -3.49 -21.25
N LEU A 388 -15.76 -2.38 -20.52
CA LEU A 388 -16.90 -1.48 -20.43
C LEU A 388 -16.89 -0.62 -21.69
N ASP A 389 -17.93 -0.73 -22.52
CA ASP A 389 -17.98 0.00 -23.77
C ASP A 389 -19.41 0.42 -24.14
N HIS A 390 -19.51 1.16 -25.23
CA HIS A 390 -20.71 1.79 -25.73
C HIS A 390 -21.67 0.77 -26.34
N MET A 391 -22.96 0.85 -26.02
CA MET A 391 -24.02 0.11 -26.69
C MET A 391 -24.31 0.70 -28.07
N GLU A 392 -24.52 2.01 -28.14
CA GLU A 392 -24.60 2.83 -29.35
C GLU A 392 -23.19 3.27 -29.74
N ALA A 393 -22.76 2.99 -30.97
CA ALA A 393 -21.38 3.21 -31.40
C ALA A 393 -20.91 4.66 -31.21
N ASN A 394 -19.69 4.85 -30.71
CA ASN A 394 -19.08 6.18 -30.65
C ASN A 394 -18.89 6.78 -32.06
N THR A 395 -18.36 5.97 -32.98
CA THR A 395 -18.11 6.36 -34.37
C THR A 395 -19.08 5.62 -35.29
N PRO A 396 -20.15 6.26 -35.76
CA PRO A 396 -21.09 5.67 -36.73
C PRO A 396 -20.41 5.22 -38.02
N ASP A 397 -20.99 4.21 -38.67
CA ASP A 397 -20.67 3.92 -40.08
C ASP A 397 -21.29 4.99 -40.97
N LEU A 398 -20.44 5.73 -41.69
CA LEU A 398 -20.83 6.80 -42.60
C LEU A 398 -21.75 6.31 -43.74
N SER A 399 -21.69 5.02 -44.08
CA SER A 399 -22.52 4.43 -45.14
C SER A 399 -23.94 4.11 -44.67
N HIS A 400 -24.19 4.14 -43.36
CA HIS A 400 -25.43 3.69 -42.72
C HIS A 400 -25.89 4.61 -41.58
N LEU A 401 -25.62 5.92 -41.68
CA LEU A 401 -25.95 6.91 -40.65
C LEU A 401 -27.42 6.88 -40.23
N GLU A 402 -28.32 6.50 -41.14
CA GLU A 402 -29.76 6.41 -40.89
C GLU A 402 -30.14 5.44 -39.76
N LYS A 403 -29.24 4.54 -39.36
CA LYS A 403 -29.45 3.53 -38.31
C LYS A 403 -28.92 3.94 -36.93
N TYR A 404 -28.21 5.06 -36.84
CA TYR A 404 -27.55 5.50 -35.61
C TYR A 404 -28.36 6.60 -34.93
N PHE A 405 -28.10 6.78 -33.63
CA PHE A 405 -28.64 7.92 -32.89
C PHE A 405 -28.15 9.23 -33.49
N ASP A 406 -29.08 10.10 -33.85
CA ASP A 406 -28.85 11.41 -34.46
C ASP A 406 -29.39 12.50 -33.54
N ASP A 407 -28.49 13.35 -33.05
CA ASP A 407 -28.80 14.46 -32.16
C ASP A 407 -27.68 15.48 -32.11
N GLU A 408 -28.01 16.77 -31.91
CA GLU A 408 -27.03 17.85 -31.76
C GLU A 408 -26.05 17.61 -30.60
N GLU A 409 -26.52 16.98 -29.51
CA GLU A 409 -25.73 16.68 -28.32
C GLU A 409 -25.31 15.20 -28.26
N ARG A 410 -25.23 14.52 -29.41
CA ARG A 410 -24.93 13.08 -29.51
C ARG A 410 -23.77 12.64 -28.64
N ASP A 411 -22.66 13.39 -28.65
CA ASP A 411 -21.47 13.07 -27.85
C ASP A 411 -21.78 12.94 -26.35
N VAL A 412 -22.62 13.84 -25.81
CA VAL A 412 -23.00 13.83 -24.38
C VAL A 412 -23.69 12.52 -24.00
N PHE A 413 -24.61 12.06 -24.85
CA PHE A 413 -25.38 10.85 -24.60
C PHE A 413 -24.57 9.58 -24.84
N VAL A 414 -23.83 9.55 -25.95
CA VAL A 414 -23.04 8.39 -26.37
C VAL A 414 -21.89 8.14 -25.40
N GLN A 415 -21.18 9.18 -24.96
CA GLN A 415 -20.12 9.07 -23.96
C GLN A 415 -20.65 8.89 -22.52
N GLY A 416 -21.95 9.00 -22.31
CA GLY A 416 -22.58 8.97 -21.00
C GLY A 416 -22.83 7.56 -20.46
N LEU A 417 -23.02 7.46 -19.14
CA LEU A 417 -23.24 6.18 -18.45
C LEU A 417 -24.43 5.37 -19.01
N GLY A 418 -25.50 6.06 -19.44
CA GLY A 418 -26.69 5.43 -20.01
C GLY A 418 -26.41 4.58 -21.25
N ASN A 419 -25.29 4.81 -21.93
CA ASN A 419 -24.87 4.06 -23.10
C ASN A 419 -23.88 2.92 -22.80
N MET A 420 -23.53 2.67 -21.54
CA MET A 420 -22.47 1.71 -21.20
C MET A 420 -23.01 0.31 -20.92
N MET A 421 -22.33 -0.72 -21.42
CA MET A 421 -22.58 -2.12 -21.09
C MET A 421 -21.26 -2.92 -21.15
N PRO A 422 -20.97 -3.78 -20.17
CA PRO A 422 -19.79 -4.63 -20.21
C PRO A 422 -19.95 -5.74 -21.24
N LEU A 423 -18.87 -6.02 -21.98
CA LEU A 423 -18.82 -7.09 -22.98
C LEU A 423 -17.40 -7.70 -23.01
N PRO A 424 -17.22 -9.03 -23.15
CA PRO A 424 -15.88 -9.61 -23.30
C PRO A 424 -15.15 -9.01 -24.49
N SER A 425 -13.83 -8.82 -24.38
CA SER A 425 -13.01 -8.18 -25.42
C SER A 425 -13.22 -8.74 -26.83
N GLY A 426 -13.33 -10.06 -27.00
CA GLY A 426 -13.59 -10.68 -28.29
C GLY A 426 -14.94 -10.27 -28.88
N ASP A 427 -15.99 -10.29 -28.08
CA ASP A 427 -17.33 -9.86 -28.47
C ASP A 427 -17.39 -8.36 -28.75
N ASN A 428 -16.68 -7.55 -27.97
CA ASN A 428 -16.60 -6.11 -28.17
C ASN A 428 -15.94 -5.75 -29.50
N ILE A 429 -14.87 -6.47 -29.88
CA ILE A 429 -14.25 -6.33 -31.20
C ILE A 429 -15.22 -6.72 -32.33
N ARG A 430 -15.98 -7.82 -32.16
CA ARG A 430 -16.96 -8.26 -33.16
C ARG A 430 -18.15 -7.30 -33.29
N LYS A 431 -18.58 -6.71 -32.17
CA LYS A 431 -19.61 -5.66 -32.15
C LYS A 431 -19.12 -4.42 -32.89
N SER A 432 -17.88 -3.97 -32.62
CA SER A 432 -17.29 -2.79 -33.26
C SER A 432 -18.26 -1.58 -33.21
N ASN A 433 -18.43 -0.90 -34.34
CA ASN A 433 -19.26 0.28 -34.52
C ASN A 433 -20.70 -0.02 -34.97
N LYS A 434 -21.24 -1.20 -34.69
CA LYS A 434 -22.63 -1.52 -35.04
C LYS A 434 -23.65 -0.66 -34.28
N PRO A 435 -24.84 -0.41 -34.87
CA PRO A 435 -25.93 0.30 -34.19
C PRO A 435 -26.40 -0.41 -32.91
N MET A 436 -26.93 0.34 -31.93
CA MET A 436 -27.38 -0.22 -30.64
C MET A 436 -28.32 -1.42 -30.77
N LYS A 437 -29.23 -1.42 -31.74
CA LYS A 437 -30.18 -2.52 -31.97
C LYS A 437 -29.46 -3.85 -32.21
N GLU A 438 -28.34 -3.83 -32.92
CA GLU A 438 -27.54 -5.03 -33.18
C GLU A 438 -26.70 -5.45 -31.96
N SER A 439 -26.35 -4.51 -31.08
CA SER A 439 -25.54 -4.76 -29.88
C SER A 439 -26.16 -5.77 -28.92
N PHE A 440 -27.49 -5.86 -28.86
CA PHE A 440 -28.20 -6.83 -28.01
C PHE A 440 -27.86 -8.29 -28.35
N GLY A 441 -27.67 -8.62 -29.63
CA GLY A 441 -27.24 -9.98 -30.02
C GLY A 441 -25.89 -10.36 -29.42
N PHE A 442 -24.95 -9.41 -29.34
CA PHE A 442 -23.62 -9.65 -28.77
C PHE A 442 -23.67 -9.83 -27.24
N PHE A 443 -24.55 -9.11 -26.54
CA PHE A 443 -24.72 -9.32 -25.09
C PHE A 443 -25.29 -10.71 -24.80
N GLN A 444 -26.25 -11.15 -25.60
CA GLN A 444 -26.81 -12.50 -25.50
C GLN A 444 -25.75 -13.57 -25.75
N ASP A 445 -24.96 -13.43 -26.81
CA ASP A 445 -23.86 -14.36 -27.13
C ASP A 445 -22.79 -14.41 -26.02
N ALA A 446 -22.56 -13.29 -25.34
CA ALA A 446 -21.65 -13.18 -24.21
C ALA A 446 -22.22 -13.68 -22.87
N GLY A 447 -23.44 -14.24 -22.84
CA GLY A 447 -24.06 -14.79 -21.65
C GLY A 447 -24.78 -13.76 -20.74
N ILE A 448 -24.98 -12.53 -21.23
CA ILE A 448 -25.83 -11.50 -20.59
C ILE A 448 -27.06 -11.31 -21.49
N GLY A 449 -27.88 -12.37 -21.61
CA GLY A 449 -29.05 -12.43 -22.49
C GLY A 449 -30.39 -12.37 -21.76
N PRO A 450 -31.49 -12.78 -22.43
CA PRO A 450 -32.84 -12.80 -21.85
C PRO A 450 -32.91 -13.50 -20.49
N GLY A 451 -33.55 -12.86 -19.51
CA GLY A 451 -33.65 -13.32 -18.13
C GLY A 451 -32.58 -12.72 -17.21
N HIS A 452 -31.58 -12.03 -17.75
CA HIS A 452 -30.62 -11.24 -16.97
C HIS A 452 -31.08 -9.78 -16.87
N HIS A 453 -31.20 -9.25 -15.65
CA HIS A 453 -31.80 -7.93 -15.40
C HIS A 453 -31.11 -6.76 -16.15
N LEU A 454 -29.77 -6.76 -16.26
CA LEU A 454 -29.06 -5.74 -17.05
C LEU A 454 -29.40 -5.76 -18.55
N TYR A 455 -29.72 -6.93 -19.10
CA TYR A 455 -30.13 -7.10 -20.50
C TYR A 455 -31.60 -6.71 -20.65
N ASP A 456 -32.47 -7.34 -19.86
CA ASP A 456 -33.92 -7.16 -19.95
C ASP A 456 -34.31 -5.69 -19.72
N GLY A 457 -33.76 -5.05 -18.68
CA GLY A 457 -34.03 -3.64 -18.39
C GLY A 457 -33.48 -2.69 -19.46
N ALA A 458 -32.36 -3.02 -20.10
CA ALA A 458 -31.84 -2.22 -21.20
C ALA A 458 -32.67 -2.39 -22.48
N LEU A 459 -33.12 -3.61 -22.77
CA LEU A 459 -33.97 -3.91 -23.93
C LEU A 459 -35.35 -3.25 -23.79
N GLU A 460 -35.98 -3.37 -22.62
CA GLU A 460 -37.28 -2.75 -22.34
C GLU A 460 -37.21 -1.22 -22.52
N LEU A 461 -36.18 -0.58 -21.96
CA LEU A 461 -35.98 0.87 -22.12
C LEU A 461 -35.72 1.24 -23.58
N PHE A 462 -34.99 0.41 -24.33
CA PHE A 462 -34.73 0.65 -25.74
C PHE A 462 -36.01 0.57 -26.56
N GLU A 463 -36.83 -0.47 -26.38
CA GLU A 463 -38.09 -0.67 -27.08
C GLU A 463 -39.09 0.47 -26.80
N GLN A 464 -39.16 0.94 -25.54
CA GLN A 464 -40.04 2.04 -25.16
C GLN A 464 -39.57 3.43 -25.63
N ASN A 465 -38.27 3.59 -25.90
CA ASN A 465 -37.66 4.90 -26.18
C ASN A 465 -36.79 4.85 -27.45
N SER A 466 -37.26 4.13 -28.48
CA SER A 466 -36.65 4.09 -29.81
C SER A 466 -37.61 4.56 -30.90
N LEU A 467 -37.05 5.11 -31.97
CA LEU A 467 -37.75 5.49 -33.19
C LEU A 467 -37.03 4.84 -34.37
N ASP A 468 -37.76 4.05 -35.17
CA ASP A 468 -37.22 3.30 -36.32
C ASP A 468 -35.99 2.45 -35.98
N GLY A 469 -35.94 1.90 -34.76
CA GLY A 469 -34.82 1.08 -34.28
C GLY A 469 -33.58 1.87 -33.86
N LYS A 470 -33.68 3.19 -33.69
CA LYS A 470 -32.65 4.07 -33.11
C LYS A 470 -33.04 4.47 -31.69
N PRO A 471 -32.11 4.52 -30.72
CA PRO A 471 -32.43 5.04 -29.40
C PRO A 471 -32.72 6.54 -29.48
N THR A 472 -33.53 7.06 -28.55
CA THR A 472 -33.80 8.50 -28.40
C THR A 472 -33.03 9.08 -27.20
N LYS A 473 -33.03 10.42 -27.00
CA LYS A 473 -32.50 11.04 -25.77
C LYS A 473 -33.05 10.39 -24.49
N ALA A 474 -34.35 10.07 -24.51
CA ALA A 474 -35.05 9.49 -23.37
C ALA A 474 -34.51 8.11 -22.98
N PHE A 475 -34.02 7.32 -23.94
CA PHE A 475 -33.35 6.05 -23.64
C PHE A 475 -32.11 6.28 -22.76
N PHE A 476 -31.20 7.14 -23.19
CA PHE A 476 -29.93 7.38 -22.49
C PHE A 476 -30.16 7.95 -21.09
N GLN A 477 -31.10 8.89 -20.95
CA GLN A 477 -31.43 9.52 -19.67
C GLN A 477 -32.06 8.52 -18.69
N LYS A 478 -33.11 7.80 -19.11
CA LYS A 478 -33.80 6.82 -18.25
C LYS A 478 -32.89 5.65 -17.88
N ARG A 479 -32.10 5.14 -18.83
CA ARG A 479 -31.16 4.06 -18.54
C ARG A 479 -30.06 4.49 -17.58
N LYS A 480 -29.56 5.73 -17.71
CA LYS A 480 -28.60 6.29 -16.74
C LYS A 480 -29.19 6.36 -15.34
N GLU A 481 -30.40 6.90 -15.19
CA GLU A 481 -31.09 6.97 -13.89
C GLU A 481 -31.30 5.57 -13.29
N HIS A 482 -31.69 4.60 -14.12
CA HIS A 482 -31.86 3.21 -13.71
C HIS A 482 -30.54 2.59 -13.22
N LEU A 483 -29.45 2.76 -13.99
CA LEU A 483 -28.12 2.27 -13.59
C LEU A 483 -27.63 2.91 -12.30
N MET A 484 -27.84 4.21 -12.12
CA MET A 484 -27.44 4.92 -10.89
C MET A 484 -28.13 4.33 -9.66
N LYS A 485 -29.43 4.02 -9.75
CA LYS A 485 -30.17 3.34 -8.66
C LYS A 485 -29.58 1.94 -8.38
N LEU A 486 -29.32 1.16 -9.42
CA LEU A 486 -28.72 -0.18 -9.25
C LEU A 486 -27.30 -0.11 -8.65
N PHE A 487 -26.50 0.88 -9.05
CA PHE A 487 -25.17 1.09 -8.49
C PHE A 487 -25.20 1.48 -7.02
N GLU A 488 -26.16 2.32 -6.62
CA GLU A 488 -26.37 2.64 -5.21
C GLU A 488 -26.66 1.38 -4.38
N LEU A 489 -27.54 0.51 -4.89
CA LEU A 489 -27.81 -0.80 -4.26
C LEU A 489 -26.57 -1.70 -4.25
N ALA A 490 -25.78 -1.71 -5.33
CA ALA A 490 -24.56 -2.50 -5.43
C ALA A 490 -23.50 -2.08 -4.40
N VAL A 491 -23.43 -0.79 -4.07
CA VAL A 491 -22.54 -0.28 -3.01
C VAL A 491 -23.06 -0.65 -1.62
N LYS A 492 -24.38 -0.61 -1.42
CA LYS A 492 -25.05 -0.93 -0.15
C LYS A 492 -25.11 -2.44 0.14
N TYR A 493 -24.99 -3.28 -0.89
CA TYR A 493 -25.11 -4.73 -0.77
C TYR A 493 -24.22 -5.31 0.34
N GLN A 494 -24.85 -6.05 1.24
CA GLN A 494 -24.22 -6.83 2.30
C GLN A 494 -24.27 -8.30 1.87
N SER A 495 -23.08 -8.89 1.72
CA SER A 495 -22.88 -10.26 1.24
C SER A 495 -23.03 -11.27 2.35
#